data_AF-A0A970QBH8-F1
#
_entry.id   AF-A0A970QBH8-F1
#
_cell.length_a   1.000
_cell.length_b   1.000
_cell.length_c   1.000
_cell.angle_alpha   90.00
_cell.angle_beta   90.00
_cell.angle_gamma   90.00
#
_symmetry.space_group_name_H-M   'P 1'
#
loop_
_entity.id
_entity.type
_entity.pdbx_description
1 polymer ?
#
loop_
_entity_poly.entity_id
_entity_poly.type
_entity_poly.pdbx_seq_one_letter_code
_entity_poly.pdbx_strand_id
1 'polypeptide(L)'
;MEFYAELFQPILPFLKENAVLLIVGALLLGVIFYFTRRYSVPALVFLLQIVVLSYVMHVFIFVLVKVSAWFKSTSSMRIIHDETDHVYWTTPLLRFWEWEEYDPNWIIWLELVLFIVILALVHRLRPLKPQYKHKSRFYQEQPKTKSTVDDDDWGVPRKYTGLNSSAKDLFKR
;
A
#
# COMPACT_ATOMS: atom_id res chain seq x y z
N MET A 1 -16.40 31.47 -9.75
CA MET A 1 -15.60 30.99 -10.89
C MET A 1 -14.25 31.72 -10.98
N GLU A 2 -14.19 33.01 -10.64
CA GLU A 2 -12.94 33.81 -10.68
C GLU A 2 -11.86 33.33 -9.69
N PHE A 3 -12.25 32.87 -8.49
CA PHE A 3 -11.33 32.32 -7.49
C PHE A 3 -10.48 31.13 -7.99
N TYR A 4 -11.07 30.23 -8.78
CA TYR A 4 -10.32 29.11 -9.36
C TYR A 4 -9.36 29.59 -10.46
N ALA A 5 -9.74 30.60 -11.24
CA ALA A 5 -8.87 31.18 -12.25
C ALA A 5 -7.65 31.85 -11.62
N GLU A 6 -7.81 32.57 -10.51
CA GLU A 6 -6.71 33.18 -9.75
C GLU A 6 -5.80 32.14 -9.07
N LEU A 7 -6.36 31.06 -8.52
CA LEU A 7 -5.58 29.98 -7.92
C LEU A 7 -4.69 29.25 -8.95
N PHE A 8 -5.19 29.04 -10.16
CA PHE A 8 -4.47 28.33 -11.23
C PHE A 8 -3.62 29.24 -12.13
N GLN A 9 -3.81 30.55 -12.08
CA GLN A 9 -3.04 31.52 -12.88
C GLN A 9 -1.51 31.37 -12.77
N PRO A 10 -0.89 31.13 -11.59
CA PRO A 10 0.56 30.94 -11.51
C PRO A 10 1.01 29.53 -11.94
N ILE A 11 0.12 28.54 -11.87
CA ILE A 11 0.42 27.13 -12.18
C ILE A 11 0.38 26.88 -13.69
N LEU A 12 -0.54 27.50 -14.40
CA LEU A 12 -0.73 27.36 -15.85
C LEU A 12 0.52 27.73 -16.71
N PRO A 13 1.23 28.85 -16.49
CA PRO A 13 2.43 29.16 -17.27
C PRO A 13 3.55 28.15 -17.00
N PHE A 14 3.75 27.74 -15.74
CA PHE A 14 4.73 26.71 -15.38
C PHE A 14 4.44 25.37 -16.06
N LEU A 15 3.15 24.98 -16.13
CA LEU A 15 2.70 23.75 -16.79
C LEU A 15 2.88 23.80 -18.31
N LYS A 16 2.66 24.98 -18.93
CA LYS A 16 2.87 25.17 -20.37
C LYS A 16 4.35 25.12 -20.74
N GLU A 17 5.20 25.80 -19.99
CA GLU A 17 6.64 25.86 -20.25
C GLU A 17 7.32 24.50 -20.06
N ASN A 18 6.88 23.73 -19.04
CA ASN A 18 7.45 22.43 -18.72
C ASN A 18 6.59 21.24 -19.19
N ALA A 19 5.60 21.47 -20.06
CA ALA A 19 4.66 20.42 -20.49
C ALA A 19 5.39 19.20 -21.06
N VAL A 20 6.39 19.42 -21.92
CA VAL A 20 7.18 18.35 -22.54
C VAL A 20 7.97 17.58 -21.49
N LEU A 21 8.60 18.27 -20.53
CA LEU A 21 9.34 17.63 -19.43
C LEU A 21 8.41 16.84 -18.50
N LEU A 22 7.20 17.34 -18.23
CA LEU A 22 6.20 16.64 -17.43
C LEU A 22 5.67 15.39 -18.14
N ILE A 23 5.44 15.44 -19.45
CA ILE A 23 4.98 14.29 -20.26
C ILE A 23 6.08 13.22 -20.31
N VAL A 24 7.31 13.62 -20.62
CA VAL A 24 8.47 12.71 -20.65
C VAL A 24 8.72 12.13 -19.25
N GLY A 25 8.65 12.97 -18.21
CA GLY A 25 8.76 12.57 -16.82
C GLY A 25 7.70 11.55 -16.44
N ALA A 26 6.43 11.78 -16.79
CA ALA A 26 5.32 10.88 -16.52
C ALA A 26 5.48 9.52 -17.23
N LEU A 27 5.95 9.50 -18.49
CA LEU A 27 6.26 8.27 -19.21
C LEU A 27 7.38 7.48 -18.54
N LEU A 28 8.46 8.15 -18.16
CA LEU A 28 9.62 7.54 -17.50
C LEU A 28 9.23 6.98 -16.13
N LEU A 29 8.45 7.73 -15.35
CA LEU A 29 7.88 7.29 -14.08
C LEU A 29 6.93 6.11 -14.29
N GLY A 30 6.14 6.10 -15.36
CA GLY A 30 5.28 4.98 -15.75
C GLY A 30 6.06 3.71 -16.08
N VAL A 31 7.18 3.81 -16.82
CA VAL A 31 8.07 2.68 -17.12
C VAL A 31 8.72 2.14 -15.85
N ILE A 32 9.25 3.03 -15.00
CA ILE A 32 9.82 2.63 -13.70
C ILE A 32 8.74 1.95 -12.84
N PHE A 33 7.53 2.50 -12.79
CA PHE A 33 6.44 1.93 -12.02
C PHE A 33 5.98 0.57 -12.57
N TYR A 34 6.00 0.38 -13.89
CA TYR A 34 5.71 -0.89 -14.54
C TYR A 34 6.73 -1.97 -14.16
N PHE A 35 8.03 -1.67 -14.26
CA PHE A 35 9.10 -2.60 -13.86
C PHE A 35 9.10 -2.86 -12.34
N THR A 36 8.82 -1.82 -11.56
CA THR A 36 8.82 -1.89 -10.09
C THR A 36 7.49 -2.36 -9.53
N ARG A 37 6.49 -2.69 -10.37
CA ARG A 37 5.12 -3.07 -9.98
C ARG A 37 5.07 -4.12 -8.87
N ARG A 38 6.00 -5.07 -8.89
CA ARG A 38 6.09 -6.14 -7.89
C ARG A 38 6.43 -5.62 -6.48
N TYR A 39 7.18 -4.53 -6.38
CA TYR A 39 7.61 -3.91 -5.13
C TYR A 39 6.78 -2.67 -4.78
N SER A 40 6.33 -1.90 -5.78
CA SER A 40 5.57 -0.67 -5.58
C SER A 40 4.16 -0.91 -5.04
N VAL A 41 3.47 -1.96 -5.51
CA VAL A 41 2.11 -2.30 -5.03
C VAL A 41 2.09 -2.59 -3.52
N PRO A 42 2.92 -3.50 -2.97
CA PRO A 42 2.91 -3.73 -1.51
C PRO A 42 3.41 -2.52 -0.72
N ALA A 43 4.35 -1.75 -1.25
CA ALA A 43 4.80 -0.51 -0.60
C ALA A 43 3.68 0.56 -0.53
N LEU A 44 2.89 0.70 -1.60
CA LEU A 44 1.75 1.62 -1.62
C LEU A 44 0.64 1.20 -0.66
N VAL A 45 0.30 -0.08 -0.61
CA VAL A 45 -0.71 -0.57 0.35
C VAL A 45 -0.23 -0.36 1.79
N PHE A 46 1.08 -0.56 2.04
CA PHE A 46 1.69 -0.30 3.35
C PHE A 46 1.65 1.18 3.73
N LEU A 47 2.01 2.08 2.81
CA LEU A 47 1.91 3.52 3.01
C LEU A 47 0.47 3.96 3.26
N LEU A 48 -0.48 3.46 2.44
CA LEU A 48 -1.90 3.76 2.61
C LEU A 48 -2.41 3.31 3.98
N GLN A 49 -1.99 2.12 4.44
CA GLN A 49 -2.34 1.63 5.76
C GLN A 49 -1.79 2.54 6.87
N ILE A 50 -0.54 3.01 6.76
CA ILE A 50 0.04 3.97 7.71
C ILE A 50 -0.74 5.27 7.72
N VAL A 51 -1.08 5.82 6.54
CA VAL A 51 -1.85 7.07 6.42
C VAL A 51 -3.21 6.92 7.09
N VAL A 52 -3.94 5.84 6.83
CA VAL A 52 -5.26 5.58 7.44
C VAL A 52 -5.15 5.43 8.95
N LEU A 53 -4.19 4.63 9.44
CA LEU A 53 -4.01 4.44 10.89
C LEU A 53 -3.54 5.72 11.60
N SER A 54 -2.67 6.50 10.96
CA SER A 54 -2.23 7.80 11.47
C SER A 54 -3.40 8.77 11.57
N TYR A 55 -4.27 8.82 10.55
CA TYR A 55 -5.47 9.65 10.57
C TYR A 55 -6.42 9.25 11.71
N VAL A 56 -6.70 7.95 11.86
CA VAL A 56 -7.55 7.44 12.94
C VAL A 56 -6.97 7.79 14.32
N MET A 57 -5.66 7.63 14.49
CA MET A 57 -4.96 7.98 15.72
C MET A 57 -5.03 9.49 16.01
N HIS A 58 -4.80 10.34 15.01
CA HIS A 58 -4.87 11.79 15.15
C HIS A 58 -6.27 12.25 15.58
N VAL A 59 -7.32 11.75 14.91
CA VAL A 59 -8.72 12.04 15.29
C VAL A 59 -9.01 11.54 16.71
N PHE A 60 -8.49 10.37 17.09
CA PHE A 60 -8.65 9.84 18.43
C PHE A 60 -8.01 10.73 19.51
N ILE A 61 -6.76 11.18 19.31
CA ILE A 61 -6.09 12.12 20.22
C ILE A 61 -6.86 13.44 20.29
N PHE A 62 -7.30 13.97 19.15
CA PHE A 62 -8.09 15.19 19.11
C PHE A 62 -9.32 15.11 20.02
N VAL A 63 -10.10 14.03 19.90
CA VAL A 63 -11.26 13.79 20.77
C VAL A 63 -10.85 13.65 22.23
N LEU A 64 -9.80 12.89 22.52
CA LEU A 64 -9.33 12.65 23.89
C LEU A 64 -8.88 13.95 24.57
N VAL A 65 -8.14 14.81 23.86
CA VAL A 65 -7.69 16.12 24.34
C VAL A 65 -8.89 17.01 24.61
N LYS A 66 -9.88 17.07 23.72
CA LYS A 66 -11.11 17.84 23.93
C LYS A 66 -11.91 17.37 25.14
N VAL A 67 -12.04 16.05 25.31
CA VAL A 67 -12.72 15.47 26.48
C VAL A 67 -11.95 15.78 27.77
N SER A 68 -10.62 15.72 27.74
CA SER A 68 -9.78 16.01 28.90
C SER A 68 -9.77 17.49 29.26
N ALA A 69 -9.75 18.38 28.28
CA ALA A 69 -9.91 19.82 28.47
C ALA A 69 -11.28 20.15 29.08
N TRP A 70 -12.34 19.54 28.54
CA TRP A 70 -13.69 19.66 29.07
C TRP A 70 -13.81 19.14 30.51
N PHE A 71 -13.22 17.99 30.81
CA PHE A 71 -13.20 17.40 32.14
C PHE A 71 -12.43 18.27 33.15
N LYS A 72 -11.27 18.81 32.75
CA LYS A 72 -10.47 19.73 33.57
C LYS A 72 -11.24 21.03 33.85
N SER A 73 -11.93 21.57 32.84
CA SER A 73 -12.78 22.76 32.98
C SER A 73 -13.90 22.53 34.00
N THR A 74 -14.58 21.38 33.90
CA THR A 74 -15.69 21.00 34.79
C THR A 74 -15.23 20.71 36.23
N SER A 75 -14.11 19.98 36.38
CA SER A 75 -13.60 19.55 37.70
C SER A 75 -12.90 20.65 38.49
N SER A 76 -12.33 21.65 37.81
CA SER A 76 -11.54 22.68 38.49
C SER A 76 -12.37 23.70 39.28
N MET A 77 -13.71 23.71 39.17
CA MET A 77 -14.61 24.72 39.78
C MET A 77 -14.15 26.19 39.56
N ARG A 78 -13.18 26.45 38.66
CA ARG A 78 -12.63 27.78 38.38
C ARG A 78 -13.59 28.66 37.59
N ILE A 79 -14.53 28.04 36.88
CA ILE A 79 -15.61 28.72 36.14
C ILE A 79 -16.43 29.65 37.05
N ILE A 80 -16.49 29.40 38.36
CA ILE A 80 -17.27 30.21 39.30
C ILE A 80 -16.54 31.51 39.70
N HIS A 81 -15.22 31.58 39.56
CA HIS A 81 -14.43 32.74 39.96
C HIS A 81 -14.01 33.64 38.81
N ASP A 82 -13.88 33.11 37.59
CA ASP A 82 -13.45 33.89 36.43
C ASP A 82 -14.07 33.30 35.15
N GLU A 83 -15.03 34.01 34.55
CA GLU A 83 -15.70 33.58 33.30
C GLU A 83 -14.73 33.54 32.10
N THR A 84 -13.55 34.15 32.22
CA THR A 84 -12.58 34.24 31.12
C THR A 84 -11.57 33.09 31.08
N ASP A 85 -11.52 32.25 32.14
CA ASP A 85 -10.42 31.28 32.34
C ASP A 85 -10.81 29.86 31.88
N HIS A 86 -11.35 29.77 30.66
CA HIS A 86 -11.65 28.50 30.01
C HIS A 86 -10.35 27.85 29.50
N VAL A 87 -10.06 26.63 29.96
CA VAL A 87 -8.91 25.85 29.47
C VAL A 87 -9.21 25.33 28.07
N TYR A 88 -8.76 26.05 27.04
CA TYR A 88 -8.87 25.65 25.64
C TYR A 88 -7.60 24.96 25.18
N TRP A 89 -7.55 23.62 25.30
CA TRP A 89 -6.50 22.88 24.60
C TRP A 89 -6.82 22.77 23.10
N THR A 90 -5.84 23.11 22.28
CA THR A 90 -5.94 23.13 20.82
C THR A 90 -5.07 22.05 20.21
N THR A 91 -5.68 21.31 19.29
CA THR A 91 -5.02 20.31 18.45
C THR A 91 -5.47 20.56 17.00
N PRO A 92 -4.56 20.92 16.09
CA PRO A 92 -4.93 21.28 14.72
C PRO A 92 -5.24 20.04 13.88
N LEU A 93 -6.46 19.95 13.35
CA LEU A 93 -6.91 18.79 12.54
C LEU A 93 -6.29 18.73 11.14
N LEU A 94 -6.06 19.89 10.51
CA LEU A 94 -5.59 19.99 9.12
C LEU A 94 -4.10 20.34 9.05
N ARG A 95 -3.61 21.07 10.05
CA ARG A 95 -2.24 21.60 10.14
C ARG A 95 -1.45 20.92 11.24
N PHE A 96 -1.55 19.61 11.34
CA PHE A 96 -0.82 18.80 12.35
C PHE A 96 0.72 18.91 12.24
N TRP A 97 1.25 19.55 11.19
CA TRP A 97 2.67 19.86 11.03
C TRP A 97 3.10 21.20 11.64
N GLU A 98 2.16 22.08 12.01
CA GLU A 98 2.47 23.39 12.59
C GLU A 98 2.54 23.25 14.11
N TRP A 99 3.75 23.13 14.64
CA TRP A 99 3.99 22.87 16.07
C TRP A 99 3.51 24.03 16.95
N GLU A 100 3.44 25.23 16.38
CA GLU A 100 3.00 26.46 17.04
C GLU A 100 1.50 26.48 17.35
N GLU A 101 0.68 25.67 16.66
CA GLU A 101 -0.76 25.60 16.89
C GLU A 101 -1.14 24.63 18.04
N TYR A 102 -0.17 23.88 18.57
CA TYR A 102 -0.38 22.95 19.69
C TYR A 102 -0.28 23.67 21.03
N ASP A 103 -1.40 23.81 21.73
CA ASP A 103 -1.43 24.24 23.12
C ASP A 103 -2.18 23.20 23.96
N PRO A 104 -1.51 22.51 24.91
CA PRO A 104 -0.10 22.56 25.31
C PRO A 104 0.87 21.69 24.47
N ASN A 105 2.14 22.13 24.40
CA ASN A 105 3.23 21.50 23.61
C ASN A 105 3.50 20.01 23.90
N TRP A 106 3.14 19.47 25.07
CA TRP A 106 3.39 18.05 25.36
C TRP A 106 2.52 17.11 24.50
N ILE A 107 1.40 17.60 23.97
CA ILE A 107 0.47 16.81 23.16
C ILE A 107 1.15 16.32 21.87
N ILE A 108 2.01 17.14 21.26
CA ILE A 108 2.71 16.77 20.02
C ILE A 108 3.67 15.60 20.25
N TRP A 109 4.31 15.53 21.41
CA TRP A 109 5.21 14.44 21.77
C TRP A 109 4.43 13.15 21.99
N LEU A 110 3.24 13.22 22.59
CA LEU A 110 2.35 12.08 22.75
C LEU A 110 1.93 11.54 21.37
N GLU A 111 1.54 12.43 20.46
CA GLU A 111 1.17 12.07 19.09
C GLU A 111 2.33 11.41 18.33
N LEU A 112 3.54 11.97 18.43
CA LEU A 112 4.75 11.42 17.83
C LEU A 112 5.07 10.01 18.37
N VAL A 113 4.96 9.81 19.68
CA VAL A 113 5.18 8.49 20.31
C VAL A 113 4.15 7.48 19.82
N LEU A 114 2.87 7.84 19.77
CA LEU A 114 1.83 6.96 19.24
C LEU A 114 2.04 6.64 17.75
N PHE A 115 2.48 7.61 16.97
CA PHE A 115 2.84 7.40 15.57
C PHE A 115 3.99 6.38 15.41
N ILE A 116 5.04 6.48 16.23
CA ILE A 116 6.15 5.52 16.26
C ILE A 116 5.66 4.12 16.67
N VAL A 117 4.74 4.02 17.64
CA VAL A 117 4.14 2.75 18.04
C VAL A 117 3.34 2.12 16.89
N ILE A 118 2.57 2.91 16.15
CA ILE A 118 1.85 2.45 14.96
C ILE A 118 2.83 1.95 13.89
N LEU A 119 3.90 2.69 13.61
CA LEU A 119 4.94 2.25 12.67
C LEU A 119 5.57 0.92 13.11
N ALA A 120 5.88 0.77 14.39
CA ALA A 120 6.43 -0.46 14.95
C ALA A 120 5.44 -1.64 14.84
N LEU A 121 4.16 -1.40 15.15
CA LEU A 121 3.09 -2.40 15.04
C LEU A 121 2.85 -2.82 13.60
N VAL A 122 2.74 -1.88 12.67
CA VAL A 122 2.54 -2.15 11.25
C VAL A 122 3.76 -2.87 10.65
N HIS A 123 4.97 -2.47 11.06
CA HIS A 123 6.20 -3.17 10.66
C HIS A 123 6.27 -4.60 11.21
N ARG A 124 5.88 -4.82 12.47
CA ARG A 124 5.92 -6.14 13.13
C ARG A 124 4.83 -7.06 12.63
N LEU A 125 3.61 -6.57 12.51
CA LEU A 125 2.43 -7.36 12.14
C LEU A 125 2.33 -7.59 10.63
N ARG A 126 3.07 -6.81 9.80
CA ARG A 126 3.25 -6.95 8.33
C ARG A 126 2.23 -7.90 7.70
N PRO A 127 0.95 -7.47 7.56
CA PRO A 127 -0.13 -8.36 7.10
C PRO A 127 0.08 -8.84 5.65
N LEU A 128 0.96 -8.18 4.90
CA LEU A 128 1.29 -8.48 3.51
C LEU A 128 2.77 -8.88 3.39
N LYS A 129 3.16 -9.98 4.04
CA LYS A 129 4.36 -10.69 3.52
C LYS A 129 4.01 -11.06 2.08
N PRO A 130 4.81 -10.66 1.07
CA PRO A 130 4.56 -11.08 -0.29
C PRO A 130 4.55 -12.61 -0.27
N GLN A 131 3.36 -13.19 -0.42
CA GLN A 131 3.23 -14.60 -0.71
C GLN A 131 3.87 -14.76 -2.08
N TYR A 132 5.17 -15.05 -2.09
CA TYR A 132 5.82 -15.62 -3.26
C TYR A 132 4.89 -16.72 -3.71
N LYS A 133 4.37 -16.62 -4.93
CA LYS A 133 3.46 -17.61 -5.53
C LYS A 133 4.02 -18.97 -5.16
N HIS A 134 3.43 -19.61 -4.16
CA HIS A 134 3.76 -20.97 -3.84
C HIS A 134 3.30 -21.68 -5.10
N LYS A 135 4.23 -22.23 -5.90
CA LYS A 135 3.84 -23.11 -7.00
C LYS A 135 2.82 -24.05 -6.38
N SER A 136 1.58 -23.97 -6.85
CA SER A 136 0.51 -24.78 -6.28
C SER A 136 1.03 -26.21 -6.31
N ARG A 137 0.80 -26.99 -5.26
CA ARG A 137 1.20 -28.41 -5.22
C ARG A 137 0.59 -29.22 -6.39
N PHE A 138 -0.37 -28.61 -7.09
CA PHE A 138 -1.07 -29.08 -8.29
C PHE A 138 -0.48 -28.57 -9.62
N TYR A 139 0.57 -27.74 -9.62
CA TYR A 139 1.35 -27.50 -10.82
C TYR A 139 2.23 -28.73 -11.07
N GLN A 140 1.60 -29.81 -11.53
CA GLN A 140 2.31 -30.88 -12.20
C GLN A 140 2.98 -30.24 -13.42
N GLU A 141 4.30 -30.16 -13.40
CA GLU A 141 5.04 -29.97 -14.64
C GLU A 141 4.55 -31.07 -15.57
N GLN A 142 3.81 -30.70 -16.63
CA GLN A 142 3.52 -31.67 -17.66
C GLN A 142 4.87 -32.24 -18.09
N PRO A 143 5.07 -33.56 -18.02
CA PRO A 143 6.33 -34.14 -18.44
C PRO A 143 6.51 -33.68 -19.88
N LYS A 144 7.56 -32.89 -20.15
CA LYS A 144 8.00 -32.65 -21.51
C LYS A 144 8.29 -34.03 -22.06
N THR A 145 7.34 -34.59 -22.81
CA THR A 145 7.55 -35.82 -23.56
C THR A 145 8.74 -35.51 -24.44
N LYS A 146 9.91 -36.03 -24.07
CA LYS A 146 11.01 -36.14 -25.02
C LYS A 146 10.46 -37.05 -26.08
N SER A 147 10.03 -36.49 -27.20
CA SER A 147 9.80 -37.21 -28.44
C SER A 147 11.15 -37.69 -28.93
N THR A 148 11.69 -38.71 -28.26
CA THR A 148 12.76 -39.57 -28.77
C THR A 148 12.09 -40.81 -29.31
N VAL A 149 11.28 -40.65 -30.34
CA VAL A 149 10.95 -41.72 -31.28
C VAL A 149 10.81 -40.99 -32.61
N ASP A 150 11.73 -41.31 -33.51
CA ASP A 150 11.76 -40.85 -34.88
C ASP A 150 10.35 -40.85 -35.48
N ASP A 151 10.04 -39.74 -36.13
CA ASP A 151 8.89 -39.56 -37.01
C ASP A 151 8.98 -40.59 -38.14
N ASP A 152 8.50 -41.81 -37.94
CA ASP A 152 8.30 -42.74 -39.05
C ASP A 152 7.06 -43.63 -38.87
N ASP A 153 6.24 -43.56 -39.91
CA ASP A 153 5.18 -44.47 -40.36
C ASP A 153 3.76 -44.35 -39.75
N TRP A 154 2.94 -43.60 -40.51
CA TRP A 154 1.51 -43.85 -40.79
C TRP A 154 0.50 -43.76 -39.65
N GLY A 155 0.63 -42.83 -38.70
CA GLY A 155 -0.53 -42.22 -38.01
C GLY A 155 -1.50 -43.12 -37.24
N VAL A 156 -1.26 -44.43 -37.11
CA VAL A 156 -2.13 -45.35 -36.36
C VAL A 156 -1.48 -45.63 -35.00
N PRO A 157 -2.17 -45.32 -33.88
CA PRO A 157 -1.69 -45.70 -32.56
C PRO A 157 -1.56 -47.22 -32.46
N ARG A 158 -0.34 -47.74 -32.31
CA ARG A 158 -0.07 -49.19 -32.16
C ARG A 158 -0.81 -49.85 -30.98
N LYS A 159 -1.40 -49.07 -30.06
CA LYS A 159 -2.19 -49.54 -28.92
C LYS A 159 -3.39 -50.43 -29.32
N TYR A 160 -3.86 -50.36 -30.58
CA TYR A 160 -4.98 -51.17 -31.06
C TYR A 160 -4.57 -52.34 -31.98
N THR A 161 -3.28 -52.48 -32.29
CA THR A 161 -2.84 -53.47 -33.28
C THR A 161 -2.75 -54.90 -32.77
N GLY A 162 -3.03 -55.18 -31.49
CA GLY A 162 -3.11 -56.56 -30.95
C GLY A 162 -1.82 -57.39 -31.09
N LEU A 163 -0.75 -56.79 -31.62
CA LEU A 163 0.54 -57.42 -31.82
C LEU A 163 1.25 -57.49 -30.47
N ASN A 164 0.93 -58.56 -29.75
CA ASN A 164 1.68 -59.02 -28.60
C ASN A 164 3.17 -59.07 -29.01
N SER A 165 4.03 -58.52 -28.15
CA SER A 165 5.48 -58.39 -28.37
C SER A 165 6.20 -59.70 -28.72
N SER A 166 5.53 -60.85 -28.55
CA SER A 166 5.97 -62.19 -28.93
C SER A 166 6.25 -62.38 -30.43
N ALA A 167 5.59 -61.60 -31.32
CA ALA A 167 5.79 -61.76 -32.77
C ALA A 167 7.16 -61.26 -33.28
N LYS A 168 7.85 -60.39 -32.51
CA LYS A 168 9.16 -59.86 -32.92
C LYS A 168 10.31 -60.86 -32.78
N ASP A 169 10.17 -61.86 -31.91
CA ASP A 169 11.22 -62.87 -31.71
C ASP A 169 11.17 -64.01 -32.74
N LEU A 170 10.07 -64.15 -33.48
CA LEU A 170 9.91 -65.16 -34.53
C LEU A 170 10.59 -64.79 -35.86
N PHE A 171 10.85 -63.51 -36.11
CA PHE A 171 11.47 -63.02 -37.36
C PHE A 171 12.97 -62.71 -37.21
N LYS A 172 13.59 -63.12 -36.09
CA LYS A 172 15.01 -62.87 -35.81
C LYS A 172 15.89 -64.12 -36.00
N ARG A 173 15.55 -64.97 -36.98
CA ARG A 173 16.43 -66.03 -37.48
C ARG A 173 16.93 -65.69 -38.88
#